data_AF-A0A9D8BJG2-F1
#
_entry.id   AF-A0A9D8BJG2-F1
#
_cell.length_a   1.000
_cell.length_b   1.000
_cell.length_c   1.000
_cell.angle_alpha   90.00
_cell.angle_beta   90.00
_cell.angle_gamma   90.00
#
_symmetry.space_group_name_H-M   'P 1'
#
loop_
_entity.id
_entity.type
_entity.pdbx_description
1 polymer ?
#
loop_
_entity_poly.entity_id
_entity_poly.type
_entity_poly.pdbx_seq_one_letter_code
_entity_poly.pdbx_strand_id
1 'polypeptide(L)'
;MIGEKEMRELLVKNLTSINKKRKILSLSEAFNKDGVLTRVNRSFVYLVREVNGAGEIAEKPEFFIYKIHDSKLKQEKFLFKIKGNFYVSCNQKIYLVIYCHSLRIALSEEAQEIIT
;
A
#
# COMPACT_ATOMS: atom_id res chain seq x y z
N MET A 1 -31.57 -12.57 -17.61
CA MET A 1 -30.65 -12.84 -16.49
C MET A 1 -29.74 -11.64 -16.33
N ILE A 2 -29.99 -10.82 -15.32
CA ILE A 2 -29.15 -9.67 -14.99
C ILE A 2 -28.00 -10.25 -14.17
N GLY A 3 -26.80 -10.31 -14.73
CA GLY A 3 -25.63 -10.74 -13.97
C GLY A 3 -25.48 -9.83 -12.76
N GLU A 4 -25.42 -10.40 -11.56
CA GLU A 4 -25.09 -9.65 -10.35
C GLU A 4 -23.77 -8.93 -10.62
N LYS A 5 -23.86 -7.60 -10.64
CA LYS A 5 -22.72 -6.73 -10.84
C LYS A 5 -21.86 -6.86 -9.59
N GLU A 6 -20.75 -7.60 -9.66
CA GLU A 6 -19.75 -7.66 -8.58
C GLU A 6 -19.42 -6.22 -8.16
N MET A 7 -19.84 -5.85 -6.94
CA MET A 7 -19.67 -4.49 -6.44
C MET A 7 -18.26 -4.34 -5.90
N ARG A 8 -17.49 -3.45 -6.55
CA ARG A 8 -16.12 -3.12 -6.17
C ARG A 8 -16.08 -1.72 -5.62
N GLU A 9 -15.70 -1.60 -4.36
CA GLU A 9 -15.44 -0.32 -3.70
C GLU A 9 -13.99 0.08 -3.89
N LEU A 10 -13.76 1.34 -4.28
CA LEU A 10 -12.44 1.90 -4.47
C LEU A 10 -12.33 3.25 -3.77
N LEU A 11 -11.36 3.36 -2.86
CA LEU A 11 -11.02 4.59 -2.17
C LEU A 11 -9.59 5.00 -2.52
N VAL A 12 -9.44 6.20 -3.07
CA VAL A 12 -8.13 6.79 -3.41
C VAL A 12 -7.87 7.98 -2.49
N LYS A 13 -6.70 8.01 -1.88
CA LYS A 13 -6.24 9.14 -1.06
C LYS A 13 -4.88 9.62 -1.53
N ASN A 14 -4.80 10.89 -1.93
CA ASN A 14 -3.54 11.55 -2.29
C ASN A 14 -3.30 12.71 -1.31
N LEU A 15 -2.28 12.58 -0.47
CA LEU A 15 -1.87 13.61 0.48
C LEU A 15 -0.49 14.12 0.11
N THR A 16 -0.38 15.44 -0.10
CA THR A 16 0.89 16.12 -0.31
C THR A 16 1.10 17.15 0.78
N SER A 17 2.25 17.09 1.45
CA SER A 17 2.68 18.10 2.41
C SER A 17 3.95 18.75 1.91
N ILE A 18 3.83 20.02 1.50
CA ILE A 18 4.96 20.80 0.99
C ILE A 18 5.98 21.02 2.09
N ASN A 19 5.54 21.48 3.28
CA ASN A 19 6.42 21.76 4.42
C ASN A 19 7.19 20.52 4.88
N LYS A 20 6.56 19.33 4.85
CA LYS A 20 7.20 18.07 5.22
C LYS A 20 7.88 17.37 4.03
N LYS A 21 7.87 17.98 2.83
CA LYS A 21 8.34 17.40 1.56
C LYS A 21 7.89 15.95 1.36
N ARG A 22 6.64 15.66 1.74
CA ARG A 22 6.09 14.31 1.84
C ARG A 22 4.91 14.13 0.89
N LYS A 23 4.90 13.02 0.18
CA LYS A 23 3.76 12.58 -0.64
C LYS A 23 3.30 11.20 -0.17
N ILE A 24 1.99 11.03 -0.04
CA ILE A 24 1.36 9.75 0.30
C ILE A 24 0.27 9.49 -0.73
N LEU A 25 0.37 8.36 -1.43
CA LEU A 25 -0.72 7.82 -2.25
C LEU A 25 -1.20 6.54 -1.60
N SER A 26 -2.49 6.46 -1.28
CA SER A 26 -3.13 5.27 -0.73
C SER A 26 -4.30 4.87 -1.61
N LEU A 27 -4.43 3.58 -1.84
CA LEU A 27 -5.51 2.95 -2.57
C LEU A 27 -6.07 1.84 -1.70
N SER A 28 -7.36 1.87 -1.42
CA SER A 28 -8.07 0.82 -0.73
C SER A 28 -9.16 0.31 -1.64
N GLU A 29 -9.23 -1.00 -1.77
CA GLU A 29 -10.14 -1.68 -2.68
C GLU A 29 -10.81 -2.82 -1.91
N ALA A 30 -12.12 -2.94 -2.02
CA ALA A 30 -12.86 -4.05 -1.45
C ALA A 30 -13.84 -4.62 -2.48
N PHE A 31 -13.90 -5.94 -2.57
CA PHE A 31 -14.86 -6.64 -3.42
C PHE A 31 -15.17 -8.01 -2.84
N ASN A 32 -16.39 -8.47 -3.08
CA ASN A 32 -16.78 -9.84 -2.82
C ASN A 32 -16.66 -10.65 -4.11
N LYS A 33 -16.11 -11.86 -4.00
CA LYS A 33 -16.20 -12.86 -5.04
C LYS A 33 -16.41 -14.23 -4.42
N ASP A 34 -17.45 -14.94 -4.87
CA ASP A 34 -17.77 -16.30 -4.42
C ASP A 34 -17.86 -16.44 -2.88
N GLY A 35 -18.41 -15.42 -2.19
CA GLY A 35 -18.55 -15.39 -0.73
C GLY A 35 -17.28 -15.01 0.03
N VAL A 36 -16.20 -14.66 -0.68
CA VAL A 36 -14.94 -14.22 -0.10
C VAL A 36 -14.79 -12.72 -0.25
N LEU A 37 -14.80 -12.02 0.88
CA LEU A 37 -14.51 -10.60 0.95
C LEU A 37 -13.01 -10.37 0.86
N THR A 38 -12.58 -9.76 -0.23
CA THR A 38 -11.19 -9.38 -0.48
C THR A 38 -11.02 -7.89 -0.23
N ARG A 39 -10.05 -7.53 0.63
CA ARG A 39 -9.63 -6.14 0.86
C ARG A 39 -8.17 -5.96 0.48
N VAL A 40 -7.90 -5.10 -0.49
CA VAL A 40 -6.56 -4.75 -0.94
C VAL A 40 -6.25 -3.31 -0.57
N ASN A 41 -5.17 -3.09 0.18
CA ASN A 41 -4.67 -1.76 0.52
C ASN A 41 -3.26 -1.59 -0.03
N ARG A 42 -3.07 -0.60 -0.90
CA ARG A 42 -1.77 -0.18 -1.42
C ARG A 42 -1.43 1.19 -0.88
N SER A 43 -0.20 1.39 -0.42
CA SER A 43 0.27 2.67 0.07
C SER A 43 1.67 2.94 -0.45
N PHE A 44 1.88 4.15 -0.99
CA PHE A 44 3.16 4.65 -1.46
C PHE A 44 3.47 5.93 -0.70
N VAL A 45 4.52 5.90 0.11
CA VAL A 45 4.99 7.06 0.87
C VAL A 45 6.34 7.47 0.33
N TYR A 46 6.48 8.76 0.04
CA TYR A 46 7.72 9.38 -0.40
C TYR A 46 8.05 10.57 0.49
N LEU A 47 9.32 10.72 0.86
CA LEU A 47 9.89 11.88 1.51
C LEU A 47 11.09 12.35 0.69
N VAL A 48 11.08 13.61 0.29
CA VAL A 48 12.13 14.18 -0.58
C VAL A 48 12.97 15.16 0.20
N ARG A 49 14.29 15.04 0.12
CA ARG A 49 15.26 15.96 0.73
C ARG A 49 16.24 16.42 -0.33
N GLU A 50 16.53 17.71 -0.39
CA GLU A 50 17.64 18.22 -1.21
C GLU A 50 18.95 17.90 -0.48
N VAL A 51 19.97 17.45 -1.21
CA VAL A 51 21.28 17.10 -0.66
C VAL A 51 22.38 17.82 -1.43
N ASN A 52 23.43 18.25 -0.72
CA ASN A 52 24.59 18.91 -1.31
C ASN A 52 25.70 17.87 -1.52
N GLY A 53 25.98 17.51 -2.78
CA GLY A 53 27.09 16.61 -3.13
C GLY A 53 26.86 15.12 -2.82
N ALA A 54 27.92 14.31 -3.04
CA ALA A 54 27.92 12.85 -2.88
C ALA A 54 27.90 12.48 -1.38
N GLY A 55 26.71 12.48 -0.79
CA GLY A 55 26.55 12.43 0.67
C GLY A 55 26.30 11.06 1.29
N GLU A 56 25.55 10.15 0.67
CA GLU A 56 25.29 8.83 1.25
C GLU A 56 25.19 7.78 0.12
N ILE A 57 25.60 6.54 0.39
CA ILE A 57 25.32 5.43 -0.52
C ILE A 57 23.86 5.09 -0.33
N ALA A 58 23.08 5.02 -1.41
CA ALA A 58 21.71 4.59 -1.33
C ALA A 58 21.65 3.21 -0.68
N GLU A 59 20.91 3.08 0.42
CA GLU A 59 20.83 1.83 1.15
C GLU A 59 20.14 0.78 0.28
N LYS A 60 20.59 -0.48 0.38
CA LYS A 60 19.88 -1.58 -0.26
C LYS A 60 18.45 -1.62 0.27
N PRO A 61 17.43 -1.83 -0.59
CA PRO A 61 16.05 -1.88 -0.14
C PRO A 61 15.85 -3.02 0.87
N GLU A 62 15.10 -2.74 1.93
CA GLU A 62 14.64 -3.75 2.87
C GLU A 62 13.25 -4.25 2.48
N PHE A 63 13.10 -5.57 2.46
CA PHE A 63 11.86 -6.26 2.12
C PHE A 63 11.27 -6.96 3.34
N PHE A 64 9.96 -6.82 3.50
CA PHE A 64 9.19 -7.48 4.55
C PHE A 64 8.02 -8.18 3.90
N ILE A 65 7.97 -9.50 4.03
CA ILE A 65 6.92 -10.34 3.45
C ILE A 65 6.36 -11.21 4.56
N TYR A 66 5.06 -11.11 4.79
CA TYR A 66 4.37 -11.90 5.79
C TYR A 66 3.09 -12.49 5.20
N LYS A 67 2.88 -13.78 5.48
CA LYS A 67 1.60 -14.46 5.26
C LYS A 67 1.09 -14.94 6.61
N ILE A 68 -0.17 -14.64 6.91
CA ILE A 68 -0.86 -15.07 8.12
C ILE A 68 -2.10 -15.83 7.67
N HIS A 69 -2.31 -17.01 8.23
CA HIS A 69 -3.52 -17.81 8.06
C HIS A 69 -4.10 -18.08 9.45
N ASP A 70 -5.36 -17.72 9.65
CA ASP A 70 -6.11 -17.99 10.87
C ASP A 70 -7.32 -18.85 10.50
N SER A 71 -7.26 -20.14 10.84
CA SER A 71 -8.32 -21.09 10.54
C SER A 71 -9.55 -20.92 11.43
N LYS A 72 -9.41 -20.35 12.64
CA LYS A 72 -10.53 -20.12 13.56
C LYS A 72 -11.38 -18.95 13.08
N LEU A 73 -10.73 -17.87 12.64
CA LEU A 73 -11.39 -16.69 12.08
C LEU A 73 -11.65 -16.81 10.58
N LYS A 74 -11.17 -17.87 9.93
CA LYS A 74 -11.18 -18.07 8.48
C LYS A 74 -10.67 -16.84 7.73
N GLN A 75 -9.54 -16.32 8.18
CA GLN A 75 -8.90 -15.14 7.62
C GLN A 75 -7.54 -15.48 7.04
N GLU A 76 -7.24 -14.90 5.88
CA GLU A 76 -5.89 -14.87 5.33
C GLU A 76 -5.43 -13.44 5.16
N LYS A 77 -4.18 -13.17 5.53
CA LYS A 77 -3.56 -11.86 5.35
C LYS A 77 -2.21 -12.04 4.67
N PHE A 78 -1.97 -11.24 3.65
CA PHE A 78 -0.69 -11.09 3.00
C PHE A 78 -0.23 -9.64 3.14
N LEU A 79 0.98 -9.44 3.67
CA LEU A 79 1.62 -8.14 3.80
C LEU A 79 2.94 -8.18 3.05
N PHE A 80 3.09 -7.27 2.10
CA PHE A 80 4.35 -6.96 1.44
C PHE A 80 4.70 -5.51 1.73
N LYS A 81 5.91 -5.25 2.19
CA LYS A 81 6.43 -3.90 2.39
C LYS A 81 7.87 -3.83 1.90
N ILE A 82 8.17 -2.78 1.16
CA ILE A 82 9.53 -2.44 0.75
C ILE A 82 9.82 -1.01 1.22
N LYS A 83 10.98 -0.80 1.82
CA LYS A 83 11.48 0.54 2.17
C LYS A 83 12.90 0.68 1.67
N GLY A 84 13.27 1.90 1.31
CA GLY A 84 14.61 2.20 0.88
C GLY A 84 14.73 3.66 0.50
N ASN A 85 15.81 3.98 -0.19
CA ASN A 85 16.01 5.32 -0.72
C ASN A 85 16.72 5.25 -2.07
N PHE A 86 16.65 6.35 -2.83
CA PHE A 86 17.39 6.53 -4.07
C PHE A 86 17.63 8.02 -4.31
N TYR A 87 18.60 8.33 -5.17
CA TYR A 87 18.88 9.71 -5.58
C TYR A 87 18.19 10.05 -6.91
N VAL A 88 17.75 11.29 -7.03
CA VAL A 88 17.22 11.87 -8.27
C VAL A 88 17.90 13.21 -8.49
N SER A 89 18.36 13.49 -9.70
CA SER A 89 18.81 14.82 -10.10
C SER A 89 17.70 15.57 -10.83
N CYS A 90 17.52 16.85 -10.50
CA CYS A 90 16.56 17.74 -11.15
C CYS A 90 17.06 19.18 -11.06
N ASN A 91 17.07 19.91 -12.17
CA ASN A 91 17.52 21.32 -12.24
C ASN A 91 18.89 21.56 -11.59
N GLN A 92 19.88 20.71 -11.91
CA GLN A 92 21.25 20.75 -11.34
C GLN A 92 21.33 20.53 -9.82
N LYS A 93 20.22 20.18 -9.16
CA LYS A 93 20.16 19.80 -7.75
C LYS A 93 20.01 18.29 -7.61
N ILE A 94 20.48 17.76 -6.50
CA ILE A 94 20.36 16.34 -6.14
C ILE A 94 19.36 16.21 -4.99
N TYR A 95 18.50 15.20 -5.08
CA TYR A 95 17.49 14.89 -4.09
C TYR A 95 17.63 13.45 -3.63
N LEU A 96 17.62 13.24 -2.31
CA LEU A 96 17.40 11.94 -1.70
C LEU A 96 15.89 11.71 -1.58
N VAL A 97 15.40 10.64 -2.20
CA VAL A 97 14.02 10.18 -2.10
C VAL A 97 13.99 8.96 -1.19
N ILE A 98 13.43 9.11 -0.01
CA ILE A 98 13.14 8.00 0.91
C ILE A 98 11.74 7.49 0.60
N TYR A 99 11.60 6.20 0.35
CA TYR A 99 10.33 5.58 -0.02
C TYR A 99 9.94 4.43 0.92
N CYS A 100 8.64 4.23 1.06
CA CYS A 100 8.05 3.08 1.73
C CYS A 100 6.78 2.69 0.98
N HIS A 101 6.80 1.52 0.34
CA HIS A 101 5.64 0.96 -0.34
C HIS A 101 5.08 -0.19 0.47
N SER A 102 3.77 -0.32 0.51
CA SER A 102 3.09 -1.39 1.23
C SER A 102 1.90 -1.89 0.43
N LEU A 103 1.76 -3.21 0.36
CA LEU A 103 0.61 -3.94 -0.13
C LEU A 103 0.10 -4.81 1.02
N ARG A 104 -1.17 -4.66 1.36
CA ARG A 104 -1.88 -5.52 2.30
C ARG A 104 -3.07 -6.12 1.59
N ILE A 105 -3.17 -7.43 1.62
CA ILE A 105 -4.33 -8.17 1.14
C ILE A 105 -4.91 -8.89 2.35
N ALA A 106 -6.19 -8.75 2.57
CA ALA A 106 -6.92 -9.51 3.58
C ALA A 106 -8.10 -10.21 2.89
N LEU A 107 -8.24 -11.49 3.17
CA LEU A 107 -9.35 -12.34 2.76
C LEU A 107 -10.11 -12.77 4.01
N SER A 108 -11.43 -12.72 3.95
CA SER A 108 -12.33 -13.24 4.98
C SER A 108 -13.60 -13.77 4.33
N GLU A 109 -14.28 -14.71 4.98
CA GLU A 109 -15.68 -15.00 4.62
C GLU A 109 -16.52 -13.73 4.78
N GLU A 110 -17.50 -13.54 3.89
CA GLU A 110 -18.50 -12.50 4.06
C GLU A 110 -19.37 -12.82 5.27
N ALA A 111 -19.62 -11.82 6.11
CA ALA A 111 -20.57 -12.00 7.20
C ALA A 111 -21.96 -12.20 6.57
N GLN A 112 -22.48 -13.44 6.62
CA GLN A 112 -23.90 -13.66 6.35
C GLN A 112 -24.66 -12.94 7.47
N GLU A 113 -25.41 -11.89 7.13
CA GLU A 113 -26.41 -11.36 8.04
C GLU A 113 -27.37 -12.51 8.37
N ILE A 114 -27.31 -12.99 9.61
CA ILE A 114 -28.30 -13.93 10.14
C ILE A 114 -29.58 -13.12 10.32
N ILE A 115 -30.45 -13.13 9.32
CA ILE A 115 -31.83 -12.69 9.48
C ILE A 115 -32.50 -13.78 10.34
N THR A 116 -32.68 -13.49 11.63
CA THR A 116 -33.52 -14.30 12.53
C THR A 116 -34.91 -13.70 12.58
#